data_AF-G4YG46-F1
#
_entry.id   AF-G4YG46-F1
#
_cell.length_a   1.000
_cell.length_b   1.000
_cell.length_c   1.000
_cell.angle_alpha   90.00
_cell.angle_beta   90.00
_cell.angle_gamma   90.00
#
_symmetry.space_group_name_H-M   'P 1'
#
loop_
_entity.id
_entity.type
_entity.pdbx_description
1 polymer ?
#
loop_
_entity_poly.entity_id
_entity_poly.type
_entity_poly.pdbx_seq_one_letter_code
_entity_poly.pdbx_strand_id
1 'polypeptide(L)'
;MRLAAATLLAASAVVTWVTGESICTLSDSESCAVESLAPSEDDGSVLIYPGGNTRCAFDDYTDSTFTSNSTYFFQVFPNSNLDKSNLMIFFQGGGACTDEETCSFGMQCSLGASATLTTFATSSSAGVLNRSISDNMFKDWNIVFVPYCTGDVHAGNRILAPYESSIAELLGEPQCLGLNYTMYLNGYNNTQAALDWALKNYPDVDNLIVGGESAGSLGAQLHSAHIAELWDVSAKGTRFSVIADSYVGAVPANHTGSESLHFTGVCDVNLGMPANVIADCDAETATTTEMTESLIEAEPQGNWLFINSKGDLTQRYFYALLEEGIEGYPFTDLVSEDDFYTDMSAILDAYQSISSRITTFYVEGTKHVFLADTNFTSYESDEGLLLGDVINAWLHEFPIRIASFDHIRIVDNNVKHKREHNDDGHNSFILLSA
;
A
#
# COMPACT_ATOMS: atom_id res chain seq x y z
N MET A 1 26.81 -1.12 -30.28
CA MET A 1 26.97 -1.54 -28.87
C MET A 1 25.70 -2.26 -28.49
N ARG A 2 25.79 -3.49 -27.98
CA ARG A 2 24.61 -4.33 -27.68
C ARG A 2 23.85 -3.67 -26.54
N LEU A 3 22.60 -3.25 -26.80
CA LEU A 3 21.65 -2.83 -25.76
C LEU A 3 21.49 -4.00 -24.78
N ALA A 4 21.93 -3.82 -23.55
CA ALA A 4 21.44 -4.62 -22.44
C ALA A 4 20.09 -4.02 -22.07
N ALA A 5 19.02 -4.62 -22.58
CA ALA A 5 17.69 -4.38 -22.04
C ALA A 5 17.70 -4.92 -20.61
N ALA A 6 17.80 -4.03 -19.62
CA ALA A 6 17.41 -4.33 -18.27
C ALA A 6 15.88 -4.40 -18.29
N THR A 7 15.34 -5.59 -18.53
CA THR A 7 13.94 -5.88 -18.29
C THR A 7 13.70 -5.60 -16.80
N LEU A 8 13.04 -4.48 -16.48
CA LEU A 8 12.37 -4.38 -15.19
C LEU A 8 11.44 -5.59 -15.14
N LEU A 9 11.71 -6.49 -14.21
CA LEU A 9 10.72 -7.47 -13.78
C LEU A 9 9.62 -6.65 -13.11
N ALA A 10 8.69 -6.14 -13.92
CA ALA A 10 7.35 -5.85 -13.46
C ALA A 10 6.92 -7.12 -12.72
N ALA A 11 6.71 -6.99 -11.41
CA ALA A 11 5.99 -8.01 -10.66
C ALA A 11 4.72 -8.26 -11.45
N SER A 12 4.69 -9.39 -12.13
CA SER A 12 3.58 -9.74 -13.00
C SER A 12 2.44 -10.03 -12.05
N ALA A 13 1.65 -9.01 -11.73
CA ALA A 13 0.32 -9.21 -11.19
C ALA A 13 -0.34 -10.14 -12.20
N VAL A 14 -0.55 -11.40 -11.79
CA VAL A 14 -1.27 -12.35 -12.61
C VAL A 14 -2.68 -11.79 -12.71
N VAL A 15 -2.96 -11.11 -13.83
CA VAL A 15 -4.30 -10.66 -14.18
C VAL A 15 -5.10 -11.93 -14.47
N THR A 16 -5.70 -12.49 -13.44
CA THR A 16 -6.75 -13.50 -13.59
C THR A 16 -7.99 -12.77 -14.07
N TRP A 17 -8.33 -12.94 -15.35
CA TRP A 17 -9.63 -12.55 -15.89
C TRP A 17 -10.71 -13.34 -15.15
N VAL A 18 -11.39 -12.71 -14.19
CA VAL A 18 -12.45 -13.34 -13.39
C VAL A 18 -13.71 -13.44 -14.26
N THR A 19 -14.17 -14.66 -14.51
CA THR A 19 -15.36 -14.92 -15.31
C THR A 19 -16.60 -14.88 -14.44
N GLY A 20 -17.17 -13.69 -14.25
CA GLY A 20 -18.46 -13.48 -13.59
C GLY A 20 -18.40 -12.42 -12.49
N GLU A 21 -17.99 -11.19 -12.83
CA GLU A 21 -17.94 -10.10 -11.86
C GLU A 21 -19.34 -9.87 -11.26
N SER A 22 -19.44 -9.98 -9.93
CA SER A 22 -20.61 -9.49 -9.22
C SER A 22 -20.51 -7.98 -9.09
N ILE A 23 -21.55 -7.27 -9.53
CA ILE A 23 -21.54 -5.81 -9.66
C ILE A 23 -22.75 -5.22 -8.95
N CYS A 24 -22.53 -4.12 -8.23
CA CYS A 24 -23.58 -3.23 -7.75
C CYS A 24 -23.27 -1.77 -8.13
N THR A 25 -24.27 -1.04 -8.60
CA THR A 25 -24.12 0.37 -9.00
C THR A 25 -24.95 1.24 -8.07
N LEU A 26 -24.29 2.19 -7.39
CA LEU A 26 -24.98 3.13 -6.50
C LEU A 26 -25.90 4.06 -7.31
N SER A 27 -27.10 4.27 -6.79
CA SER A 27 -28.10 5.20 -7.34
C SER A 27 -29.09 5.63 -6.27
N ASP A 28 -30.00 6.55 -6.59
CA ASP A 28 -31.07 6.94 -5.67
C ASP A 28 -31.96 5.76 -5.23
N SER A 29 -32.03 4.70 -6.03
CA SER A 29 -32.82 3.49 -5.75
C SER A 29 -32.00 2.30 -5.24
N GLU A 30 -30.68 2.32 -5.41
CA GLU A 30 -29.79 1.23 -5.04
C GLU A 30 -28.67 1.75 -4.16
N SER A 31 -28.64 1.28 -2.91
CA SER A 31 -27.65 1.71 -1.91
C SER A 31 -26.46 0.77 -1.80
N CYS A 32 -26.47 -0.33 -2.54
CA CYS A 32 -25.50 -1.43 -2.45
C CYS A 32 -25.27 -1.85 -0.99
N ALA A 33 -26.36 -2.05 -0.25
CA ALA A 33 -26.28 -2.42 1.16
C ALA A 33 -25.63 -3.80 1.31
N VAL A 34 -24.68 -3.93 2.22
CA VAL A 34 -23.86 -5.15 2.40
C VAL A 34 -24.70 -6.42 2.58
N GLU A 35 -25.86 -6.32 3.23
CA GLU A 35 -26.78 -7.45 3.46
C GLU A 35 -27.52 -7.91 2.20
N SER A 36 -27.55 -7.06 1.17
CA SER A 36 -28.20 -7.33 -0.11
C SER A 36 -27.22 -7.70 -1.23
N LEU A 37 -25.91 -7.56 -0.97
CA LEU A 37 -24.89 -7.91 -1.94
C LEU A 37 -24.91 -9.42 -2.21
N ALA A 38 -24.61 -9.79 -3.46
CA ALA A 38 -24.46 -11.18 -3.90
C ALA A 38 -23.01 -11.41 -4.34
N PRO A 39 -22.08 -11.73 -3.43
CA PRO A 39 -20.67 -11.88 -3.77
C PRO A 39 -20.41 -12.94 -4.84
N SER A 40 -19.37 -12.72 -5.65
CA SER A 40 -18.89 -13.67 -6.65
C SER A 40 -18.57 -15.03 -6.02
N GLU A 41 -18.91 -16.12 -6.70
CA GLU A 41 -18.53 -17.47 -6.28
C GLU A 41 -17.01 -17.72 -6.41
N ASP A 42 -16.31 -16.91 -7.23
CA ASP A 42 -14.88 -17.10 -7.52
C ASP A 42 -13.99 -16.61 -6.36
N ASP A 43 -14.24 -15.40 -5.85
CA ASP A 43 -13.39 -14.76 -4.85
C ASP A 43 -14.14 -14.15 -3.66
N GLY A 44 -15.48 -14.24 -3.64
CA GLY A 44 -16.30 -13.67 -2.58
C GLY A 44 -16.38 -12.15 -2.60
N SER A 45 -16.10 -11.50 -3.73
CA SER A 45 -16.14 -10.04 -3.87
C SER A 45 -17.32 -9.51 -4.68
N VAL A 46 -17.58 -8.20 -4.55
CA VAL A 46 -18.48 -7.42 -5.41
C VAL A 46 -17.78 -6.13 -5.82
N LEU A 47 -17.92 -5.72 -7.07
CA LEU A 47 -17.50 -4.40 -7.53
C LEU A 47 -18.62 -3.39 -7.31
N ILE A 48 -18.32 -2.32 -6.60
CA ILE A 48 -19.23 -1.21 -6.35
C ILE A 48 -18.85 -0.05 -7.28
N TYR A 49 -19.78 0.36 -8.12
CA TYR A 49 -19.65 1.51 -9.00
C TYR A 49 -20.34 2.71 -8.33
N PRO A 50 -19.57 3.64 -7.72
CA PRO A 50 -20.16 4.75 -6.98
C PRO A 50 -20.76 5.84 -7.87
N GLY A 51 -20.26 6.00 -9.10
CA GLY A 51 -20.67 7.09 -9.99
C GLY A 51 -20.34 8.47 -9.41
N GLY A 52 -21.18 9.46 -9.67
CA GLY A 52 -20.93 10.83 -9.21
C GLY A 52 -19.64 11.41 -9.82
N ASN A 53 -18.75 11.92 -8.96
CA ASN A 53 -17.49 12.54 -9.37
C ASN A 53 -16.31 11.57 -9.41
N THR A 54 -16.51 10.27 -9.18
CA THR A 54 -15.41 9.30 -9.21
C THR A 54 -14.95 9.03 -10.64
N ARG A 55 -13.64 8.95 -10.84
CA ARG A 55 -13.02 8.64 -12.14
C ARG A 55 -11.53 8.36 -11.99
N CYS A 56 -10.94 7.75 -13.02
CA CYS A 56 -9.49 7.61 -13.18
C CYS A 56 -8.86 8.79 -13.93
N ALA A 57 -7.51 8.77 -13.99
CA ALA A 57 -6.66 9.87 -14.42
C ALA A 57 -6.98 10.46 -15.79
N PHE A 58 -7.32 9.61 -16.77
CA PHE A 58 -7.48 10.01 -18.16
C PHE A 58 -8.82 9.54 -18.73
N ASP A 59 -9.18 10.10 -19.90
CA ASP A 59 -10.26 9.56 -20.71
C ASP A 59 -9.83 8.22 -21.34
N ASP A 60 -10.79 7.48 -21.88
CA ASP A 60 -10.57 6.11 -22.36
C ASP A 60 -9.63 6.10 -23.58
N TYR A 61 -8.55 5.34 -23.47
CA TYR A 61 -7.60 5.10 -24.56
C TYR A 61 -7.10 3.66 -24.49
N THR A 62 -6.85 3.05 -25.65
CA THR A 62 -6.22 1.74 -25.72
C THR A 62 -5.46 1.59 -27.02
N ASP A 63 -4.20 1.20 -26.92
CA ASP A 63 -3.42 0.68 -28.03
C ASP A 63 -2.69 -0.63 -27.63
N SER A 64 -1.67 -1.04 -28.39
CA SER A 64 -0.91 -2.26 -28.10
C SER A 64 0.04 -2.18 -26.90
N THR A 65 0.30 -0.97 -26.40
CA THR A 65 1.34 -0.66 -25.42
C THR A 65 0.81 0.01 -24.15
N PHE A 66 -0.33 0.68 -24.23
CA PHE A 66 -0.90 1.46 -23.15
C PHE A 66 -2.43 1.47 -23.18
N THR A 67 -3.01 1.50 -21.99
CA THR A 67 -4.46 1.57 -21.77
C THR A 67 -4.76 2.55 -20.66
N SER A 68 -5.77 3.39 -20.84
CA SER A 68 -6.43 4.15 -19.77
C SER A 68 -7.94 3.90 -19.83
N ASN A 69 -8.59 3.93 -18.66
CA ASN A 69 -10.04 3.80 -18.56
C ASN A 69 -10.52 4.76 -17.49
N SER A 70 -11.41 5.68 -17.88
CA SER A 70 -11.94 6.73 -17.01
C SER A 70 -12.84 6.20 -15.88
N THR A 71 -13.38 4.99 -16.02
CA THR A 71 -14.34 4.42 -15.09
C THR A 71 -13.66 3.98 -13.79
N TYR A 72 -14.21 4.42 -12.67
CA TYR A 72 -13.77 4.00 -11.33
C TYR A 72 -14.81 3.08 -10.66
N PHE A 73 -14.32 2.12 -9.89
CA PHE A 73 -15.07 1.29 -8.96
C PHE A 73 -14.18 0.95 -7.77
N PHE A 74 -14.77 0.54 -6.66
CA PHE A 74 -14.05 -0.11 -5.56
C PHE A 74 -14.59 -1.52 -5.33
N GLN A 75 -13.79 -2.39 -4.73
CA GLN A 75 -14.12 -3.80 -4.58
C GLN A 75 -14.36 -4.10 -3.10
N VAL A 76 -15.41 -4.87 -2.81
CA VAL A 76 -15.81 -5.20 -1.45
C VAL A 76 -15.84 -6.70 -1.24
N PHE A 77 -15.27 -7.15 -0.13
CA PHE A 77 -15.25 -8.54 0.32
C PHE A 77 -16.04 -8.62 1.63
N PRO A 78 -17.38 -8.77 1.59
CA PRO A 78 -18.16 -8.88 2.81
C PRO A 78 -17.84 -10.19 3.55
N ASN A 79 -17.89 -10.14 4.88
CA ASN A 79 -17.84 -11.35 5.69
C ASN A 79 -19.01 -12.27 5.32
N SER A 80 -18.73 -13.56 5.09
CA SER A 80 -19.73 -14.53 4.62
C SER A 80 -20.87 -14.79 5.61
N ASN A 81 -20.67 -14.49 6.89
CA ASN A 81 -21.66 -14.59 7.95
C ASN A 81 -22.31 -13.23 8.29
N LEU A 82 -22.01 -12.18 7.50
CA LEU A 82 -22.44 -10.79 7.74
C LEU A 82 -22.02 -10.24 9.11
N ASP A 83 -20.94 -10.79 9.69
CA ASP A 83 -20.31 -10.20 10.86
C ASP A 83 -19.58 -8.92 10.45
N LYS A 84 -19.94 -7.80 11.08
CA LYS A 84 -19.44 -6.45 10.77
C LYS A 84 -18.32 -5.98 11.70
N SER A 85 -17.90 -6.81 12.65
CA SER A 85 -17.01 -6.39 13.75
C SER A 85 -15.59 -6.03 13.29
N ASN A 86 -15.13 -6.59 12.17
CA ASN A 86 -13.79 -6.38 11.62
C ASN A 86 -13.86 -5.78 10.21
N LEU A 87 -13.26 -4.61 10.03
CA LEU A 87 -13.19 -3.90 8.76
C LEU A 87 -11.74 -3.55 8.42
N MET A 88 -11.36 -3.81 7.17
CA MET A 88 -10.13 -3.31 6.57
C MET A 88 -10.48 -2.41 5.38
N ILE A 89 -9.94 -1.20 5.35
CA ILE A 89 -9.84 -0.36 4.15
C ILE A 89 -8.44 -0.58 3.59
N PHE A 90 -8.32 -1.11 2.37
CA PHE A 90 -7.04 -1.50 1.78
C PHE A 90 -6.81 -0.76 0.45
N PHE A 91 -5.77 0.07 0.41
CA PHE A 91 -5.45 0.94 -0.73
C PHE A 91 -4.44 0.28 -1.66
N GLN A 92 -4.80 0.19 -2.94
CA GLN A 92 -3.94 -0.40 -3.96
C GLN A 92 -2.69 0.45 -4.23
N GLY A 93 -1.57 -0.22 -4.52
CA GLY A 93 -0.39 0.39 -5.12
C GLY A 93 -0.54 0.73 -6.62
N GLY A 94 0.54 1.21 -7.23
CA GLY A 94 0.58 1.44 -8.68
C GLY A 94 1.28 2.73 -9.09
N GLY A 95 2.34 3.12 -8.38
CA GLY A 95 3.19 4.26 -8.73
C GLY A 95 2.56 5.63 -8.50
N ALA A 96 3.05 6.65 -9.18
CA ALA A 96 2.60 8.04 -9.05
C ALA A 96 3.14 8.89 -10.21
N CYS A 97 2.65 10.11 -10.31
CA CYS A 97 3.35 11.19 -10.98
C CYS A 97 3.62 12.32 -9.99
N THR A 98 4.63 13.14 -10.27
CA THR A 98 5.21 14.08 -9.29
C THR A 98 5.18 15.52 -9.79
N ASP A 99 4.98 15.73 -11.09
CA ASP A 99 5.02 17.02 -11.78
C ASP A 99 4.24 17.00 -13.10
N GLU A 100 4.19 18.14 -13.82
CA GLU A 100 3.46 18.29 -15.08
C GLU A 100 3.93 17.31 -16.18
N GLU A 101 5.24 17.02 -16.23
CA GLU A 101 5.84 16.13 -17.22
C GLU A 101 5.40 14.69 -17.01
N THR A 102 5.61 14.17 -15.79
CA THR A 102 5.22 12.81 -15.40
C THR A 102 3.71 12.62 -15.37
N CYS A 103 2.94 13.65 -15.03
CA CYS A 103 1.48 13.55 -15.00
C CYS A 103 0.82 13.62 -16.38
N SER A 104 1.56 13.98 -17.43
CA SER A 104 0.97 14.12 -18.77
C SER A 104 0.60 12.77 -19.39
N PHE A 105 -0.53 12.74 -20.10
CA PHE A 105 -0.97 11.55 -20.84
C PHE A 105 0.10 11.10 -21.84
N GLY A 106 0.65 12.05 -22.61
CA GLY A 106 1.64 11.77 -23.66
C GLY A 106 2.87 11.07 -23.10
N MET A 107 3.36 11.49 -21.93
CA MET A 107 4.46 10.83 -21.24
C MET A 107 4.11 9.40 -20.81
N GLN A 108 3.00 9.23 -20.09
CA GLN A 108 2.60 7.90 -19.58
C GLN A 108 2.34 6.90 -20.71
N CYS A 109 1.67 7.34 -21.79
CA CYS A 109 1.45 6.52 -22.97
C CYS A 109 2.76 6.16 -23.67
N SER A 110 3.68 7.12 -23.83
CA SER A 110 4.96 6.88 -24.52
C SER A 110 5.91 5.98 -23.72
N LEU A 111 5.82 5.97 -22.40
CA LEU A 111 6.54 5.03 -21.54
C LEU A 111 5.93 3.61 -21.60
N GLY A 112 4.64 3.48 -21.92
CA GLY A 112 3.94 2.21 -22.08
C GLY A 112 4.07 1.32 -20.83
N ALA A 113 4.72 0.16 -20.98
CA ALA A 113 4.97 -0.76 -19.87
C ALA A 113 5.87 -0.18 -18.75
N SER A 114 6.55 0.94 -19.01
CA SER A 114 7.37 1.67 -18.03
C SER A 114 6.68 2.93 -17.51
N ALA A 115 5.37 3.08 -17.74
CA ALA A 115 4.56 4.15 -17.17
C ALA A 115 4.77 4.21 -15.65
N THR A 116 4.79 5.43 -15.10
CA THR A 116 5.07 5.65 -13.69
C THR A 116 3.83 5.47 -12.82
N LEU A 117 2.63 5.35 -13.42
CA LEU A 117 1.38 5.17 -12.70
C LEU A 117 0.38 4.26 -13.42
N THR A 118 -0.49 3.60 -12.64
CA THR A 118 -1.66 2.89 -13.14
C THR A 118 -2.78 3.88 -13.52
N THR A 119 -3.41 3.69 -14.69
CA THR A 119 -4.39 4.62 -15.28
C THR A 119 -5.80 4.06 -15.44
N PHE A 120 -6.06 2.89 -14.85
CA PHE A 120 -7.37 2.26 -14.85
C PHE A 120 -7.58 1.47 -13.56
N ALA A 121 -8.79 1.49 -13.01
CA ALA A 121 -9.13 0.72 -11.83
C ALA A 121 -9.09 -0.79 -12.13
N THR A 122 -8.51 -1.57 -11.22
CA THR A 122 -8.44 -3.03 -11.33
C THR A 122 -8.96 -3.69 -10.07
N SER A 123 -9.71 -4.78 -10.23
CA SER A 123 -10.03 -5.68 -9.12
C SER A 123 -8.82 -6.57 -8.82
N SER A 124 -8.72 -7.03 -7.58
CA SER A 124 -7.64 -7.90 -7.13
C SER A 124 -8.14 -8.88 -6.08
N SER A 125 -7.71 -10.13 -6.19
CA SER A 125 -7.94 -11.18 -5.19
C SER A 125 -6.62 -11.82 -4.78
N ALA A 126 -5.57 -10.99 -4.74
CA ALA A 126 -4.20 -11.39 -4.42
C ALA A 126 -3.86 -11.17 -2.93
N GLY A 127 -2.89 -11.94 -2.43
CA GLY A 127 -2.35 -11.83 -1.08
C GLY A 127 -3.42 -11.70 0.02
N VAL A 128 -3.40 -10.61 0.78
CA VAL A 128 -4.35 -10.36 1.89
C VAL A 128 -5.82 -10.37 1.47
N LEU A 129 -6.13 -10.09 0.20
CA LEU A 129 -7.49 -10.14 -0.35
C LEU A 129 -7.93 -11.57 -0.69
N ASN A 130 -6.98 -12.49 -0.85
CA ASN A 130 -7.28 -13.87 -1.22
C ASN A 130 -7.80 -14.67 -0.01
N ARG A 131 -9.12 -14.89 0.01
CA ARG A 131 -9.80 -15.65 1.08
C ARG A 131 -9.52 -17.16 1.04
N SER A 132 -8.96 -17.68 -0.05
CA SER A 132 -8.62 -19.10 -0.21
C SER A 132 -7.27 -19.47 0.42
N ILE A 133 -6.43 -18.49 0.77
CA ILE A 133 -5.17 -18.72 1.48
C ILE A 133 -5.49 -19.14 2.92
N SER A 134 -5.09 -20.35 3.30
CA SER A 134 -5.55 -20.97 4.56
C SER A 134 -5.13 -20.23 5.82
N ASP A 135 -3.93 -19.65 5.79
CA ASP A 135 -3.27 -18.90 6.86
C ASP A 135 -3.43 -17.39 6.70
N ASN A 136 -4.23 -16.92 5.75
CA ASN A 136 -4.62 -15.51 5.67
C ASN A 136 -5.54 -15.16 6.85
N MET A 137 -4.99 -14.44 7.83
CA MET A 137 -5.65 -13.91 9.02
C MET A 137 -6.78 -12.90 8.71
N PHE A 138 -6.82 -12.35 7.50
CA PHE A 138 -7.84 -11.42 7.05
C PHE A 138 -8.95 -12.08 6.23
N LYS A 139 -8.88 -13.39 5.98
CA LYS A 139 -9.84 -14.09 5.10
C LYS A 139 -11.29 -14.01 5.56
N ASP A 140 -11.55 -13.70 6.82
CA ASP A 140 -12.89 -13.53 7.39
C ASP A 140 -13.20 -12.06 7.73
N TRP A 141 -12.36 -11.10 7.36
CA TRP A 141 -12.62 -9.68 7.57
C TRP A 141 -13.55 -9.13 6.49
N ASN A 142 -14.31 -8.07 6.81
CA ASN A 142 -14.86 -7.22 5.75
C ASN A 142 -13.69 -6.43 5.17
N ILE A 143 -13.52 -6.44 3.85
CA ILE A 143 -12.47 -5.65 3.20
C ILE A 143 -13.11 -4.74 2.15
N VAL A 144 -12.77 -3.46 2.21
CA VAL A 144 -13.02 -2.47 1.16
C VAL A 144 -11.69 -2.19 0.50
N PHE A 145 -11.47 -2.81 -0.66
CA PHE A 145 -10.32 -2.57 -1.49
C PHE A 145 -10.56 -1.35 -2.37
N VAL A 146 -9.64 -0.40 -2.33
CA VAL A 146 -9.70 0.89 -3.04
C VAL A 146 -8.67 0.84 -4.18
N PRO A 147 -9.10 0.55 -5.42
CA PRO A 147 -8.20 0.52 -6.57
C PRO A 147 -7.56 1.88 -6.84
N TYR A 148 -6.36 1.87 -7.42
CA TYR A 148 -5.61 3.07 -7.70
C TYR A 148 -5.47 3.29 -9.20
N CYS A 149 -5.84 4.49 -9.67
CA CYS A 149 -5.82 4.81 -11.09
C CYS A 149 -5.63 6.31 -11.41
N THR A 150 -5.16 7.09 -10.44
CA THR A 150 -5.19 8.56 -10.49
C THR A 150 -3.81 9.21 -10.40
N GLY A 151 -2.75 8.46 -10.05
CA GLY A 151 -1.37 8.98 -10.03
C GLY A 151 -1.05 9.91 -8.85
N ASP A 152 -1.97 10.05 -7.89
CA ASP A 152 -1.98 11.04 -6.81
C ASP A 152 -2.09 10.44 -5.40
N VAL A 153 -1.62 9.20 -5.24
CA VAL A 153 -1.50 8.49 -3.96
C VAL A 153 -2.79 8.45 -3.14
N HIS A 154 -3.94 8.34 -3.84
CA HIS A 154 -5.31 8.28 -3.28
C HIS A 154 -5.80 9.57 -2.61
N ALA A 155 -5.07 10.67 -2.69
CA ALA A 155 -5.38 11.90 -1.95
C ALA A 155 -5.41 13.16 -2.81
N GLY A 156 -5.05 13.10 -4.09
CA GLY A 156 -5.14 14.25 -4.99
C GLY A 156 -6.56 14.69 -5.30
N ASN A 157 -6.70 15.98 -5.57
CA ASN A 157 -7.98 16.61 -5.95
C ASN A 157 -7.75 17.80 -6.91
N ARG A 158 -7.11 17.53 -8.04
CA ARG A 158 -6.71 18.56 -9.02
C ARG A 158 -7.00 18.11 -10.45
N ILE A 159 -7.34 19.09 -11.30
CA ILE A 159 -7.47 18.88 -12.74
C ILE A 159 -6.32 19.62 -13.41
N LEU A 160 -5.50 18.89 -14.16
CA LEU A 160 -4.42 19.46 -14.96
C LEU A 160 -4.89 19.62 -16.39
N ALA A 161 -4.71 20.82 -16.93
CA ALA A 161 -4.95 21.06 -18.35
C ALA A 161 -4.06 20.13 -19.19
N PRO A 162 -4.48 19.77 -20.41
CA PRO A 162 -3.65 18.96 -21.29
C PRO A 162 -2.26 19.57 -21.46
N TYR A 163 -1.25 18.73 -21.27
CA TYR A 163 0.15 19.07 -21.41
C TYR A 163 0.81 18.10 -22.40
N GLU A 164 1.55 18.64 -23.36
CA GLU A 164 2.31 17.86 -24.34
C GLU A 164 3.79 17.95 -23.98
N SER A 165 4.31 16.86 -23.42
CA SER A 165 5.69 16.74 -22.98
C SER A 165 6.65 16.70 -24.17
N SER A 166 7.63 17.59 -24.17
CA SER A 166 8.71 17.56 -25.18
C SER A 166 9.61 16.32 -25.04
N ILE A 167 9.68 15.75 -23.84
CA ILE A 167 10.44 14.52 -23.57
C ILE A 167 9.68 13.30 -24.12
N ALA A 168 8.35 13.28 -24.02
CA ALA A 168 7.52 12.24 -24.63
C ALA A 168 7.72 12.18 -26.16
N GLU A 169 7.90 13.33 -26.83
CA GLU A 169 8.20 13.36 -28.27
C GLU A 169 9.51 12.61 -28.61
N LEU A 170 10.51 12.67 -27.73
CA LEU A 170 11.80 12.01 -27.92
C LEU A 170 11.74 10.49 -27.74
N LEU A 171 10.71 9.98 -27.06
CA LEU A 171 10.48 8.53 -26.89
C LEU A 171 9.97 7.87 -28.18
N GLY A 172 9.48 8.65 -29.15
CA GLY A 172 9.22 8.19 -30.50
C GLY A 172 7.90 7.42 -30.68
N GLU A 173 6.90 7.71 -29.85
CA GLU A 173 5.57 7.09 -29.88
C GLU A 173 4.49 8.10 -30.37
N PRO A 174 4.42 8.40 -31.69
CA PRO A 174 3.57 9.46 -32.22
C PRO A 174 2.06 9.24 -32.01
N GLN A 175 1.62 8.01 -31.75
CA GLN A 175 0.22 7.68 -31.41
C GLN A 175 -0.21 8.18 -30.02
N CYS A 176 0.76 8.51 -29.15
CA CYS A 176 0.54 9.03 -27.81
C CYS A 176 0.47 10.56 -27.76
N LEU A 177 0.81 11.25 -28.85
CA LEU A 177 0.98 12.70 -28.90
C LEU A 177 -0.23 13.41 -29.54
N GLY A 178 -0.47 14.66 -29.14
CA GLY A 178 -1.48 15.52 -29.75
C GLY A 178 -2.92 15.09 -29.47
N LEU A 179 -3.14 14.24 -28.46
CA LEU A 179 -4.47 13.80 -28.05
C LEU A 179 -5.18 14.84 -27.18
N ASN A 180 -4.43 15.77 -26.57
CA ASN A 180 -4.97 16.85 -25.73
C ASN A 180 -5.84 16.31 -24.57
N TYR A 181 -5.36 15.27 -23.88
CA TYR A 181 -6.04 14.66 -22.74
C TYR A 181 -5.79 15.46 -21.46
N THR A 182 -6.87 15.75 -20.74
CA THR A 182 -6.82 16.35 -19.40
C THR A 182 -6.46 15.27 -18.39
N MET A 183 -5.63 15.60 -17.38
CA MET A 183 -5.40 14.69 -16.25
C MET A 183 -6.31 15.07 -15.07
N TYR A 184 -6.92 14.05 -14.47
CA TYR A 184 -7.75 14.14 -13.28
C TYR A 184 -7.06 13.42 -12.11
N LEU A 185 -6.38 14.19 -11.27
CA LEU A 185 -5.86 13.74 -9.98
C LEU A 185 -7.06 13.71 -9.01
N ASN A 186 -7.82 12.62 -9.03
CA ASN A 186 -9.14 12.49 -8.41
C ASN A 186 -9.19 11.46 -7.27
N GLY A 187 -8.03 11.07 -6.73
CA GLY A 187 -7.86 10.05 -5.70
C GLY A 187 -8.67 10.35 -4.45
N TYR A 188 -8.72 11.60 -4.00
CA TYR A 188 -9.51 11.99 -2.83
C TYR A 188 -11.00 11.69 -3.02
N ASN A 189 -11.59 12.09 -4.15
CA ASN A 189 -13.02 11.87 -4.41
C ASN A 189 -13.34 10.37 -4.56
N ASN A 190 -12.44 9.60 -5.18
CA ASN A 190 -12.55 8.15 -5.29
C ASN A 190 -12.51 7.47 -3.91
N THR A 191 -11.59 7.89 -3.05
CA THR A 191 -11.44 7.41 -1.67
C THR A 191 -12.66 7.78 -0.82
N GLN A 192 -13.10 9.04 -0.85
CA GLN A 192 -14.28 9.46 -0.08
C GLN A 192 -15.53 8.67 -0.48
N ALA A 193 -15.74 8.39 -1.77
CA ALA A 193 -16.86 7.56 -2.20
C ALA A 193 -16.84 6.13 -1.61
N ALA A 194 -15.65 5.53 -1.50
CA ALA A 194 -15.49 4.22 -0.86
C ALA A 194 -15.69 4.30 0.67
N LEU A 195 -15.15 5.34 1.32
CA LEU A 195 -15.29 5.57 2.76
C LEU A 195 -16.74 5.86 3.16
N ASP A 196 -17.46 6.69 2.39
CA ASP A 196 -18.88 7.00 2.61
C ASP A 196 -19.73 5.73 2.54
N TRP A 197 -19.47 4.89 1.55
CA TRP A 197 -20.14 3.59 1.45
C TRP A 197 -19.78 2.68 2.62
N ALA A 198 -18.49 2.60 2.98
CA ALA A 198 -18.01 1.75 4.06
C ALA A 198 -18.60 2.16 5.41
N LEU A 199 -18.57 3.45 5.75
CA LEU A 199 -19.11 3.99 7.01
C LEU A 199 -20.62 3.75 7.12
N LYS A 200 -21.36 3.89 6.01
CA LYS A 200 -22.80 3.59 5.99
C LYS A 200 -23.10 2.11 6.24
N ASN A 201 -22.25 1.21 5.74
CA ASN A 201 -22.46 -0.23 5.85
C ASN A 201 -21.87 -0.84 7.13
N TYR A 202 -20.82 -0.24 7.67
CA TYR A 202 -20.08 -0.68 8.85
C TYR A 202 -19.86 0.50 9.83
N PRO A 203 -20.94 1.13 10.33
CA PRO A 203 -20.82 2.32 11.19
C PRO A 203 -20.19 2.01 12.55
N ASP A 204 -20.35 0.76 13.01
CA ASP A 204 -19.88 0.29 14.31
C ASP A 204 -19.02 -0.97 14.09
N VAL A 205 -17.71 -0.84 14.35
CA VAL A 205 -16.72 -1.91 14.20
C VAL A 205 -15.88 -2.00 15.48
N ASP A 206 -15.49 -3.21 15.84
CA ASP A 206 -14.61 -3.46 16.98
C ASP A 206 -13.14 -3.26 16.57
N ASN A 207 -12.79 -3.65 15.33
CA ASN A 207 -11.45 -3.52 14.77
C ASN A 207 -11.52 -2.86 13.40
N LEU A 208 -10.74 -1.79 13.24
CA LEU A 208 -10.58 -1.06 11.98
C LEU A 208 -9.11 -1.03 11.57
N ILE A 209 -8.82 -1.57 10.39
CA ILE A 209 -7.51 -1.47 9.76
C ILE A 209 -7.59 -0.53 8.57
N VAL A 210 -6.62 0.37 8.48
CA VAL A 210 -6.31 1.12 7.27
C VAL A 210 -4.98 0.59 6.75
N GLY A 211 -4.98 -0.01 5.58
CA GLY A 211 -3.79 -0.64 5.02
C GLY A 211 -3.57 -0.27 3.57
N GLY A 212 -2.38 -0.51 3.06
CA GLY A 212 -2.11 -0.44 1.64
C GLY A 212 -0.66 -0.74 1.32
N GLU A 213 -0.41 -0.93 0.04
CA GLU A 213 0.90 -1.24 -0.51
C GLU A 213 1.41 -0.17 -1.47
N SER A 214 2.72 0.09 -1.52
CA SER A 214 3.33 1.05 -2.43
C SER A 214 2.69 2.45 -2.30
N ALA A 215 2.22 3.06 -3.38
CA ALA A 215 1.44 4.30 -3.35
C ALA A 215 0.20 4.22 -2.43
N GLY A 216 -0.42 3.04 -2.33
CA GLY A 216 -1.52 2.76 -1.41
C GLY A 216 -1.08 2.75 0.06
N SER A 217 0.19 2.40 0.34
CA SER A 217 0.75 2.56 1.68
C SER A 217 0.80 4.04 2.07
N LEU A 218 1.25 4.93 1.18
CA LEU A 218 1.18 6.37 1.43
C LEU A 218 -0.27 6.85 1.59
N GLY A 219 -1.18 6.41 0.73
CA GLY A 219 -2.61 6.70 0.86
C GLY A 219 -3.19 6.28 2.23
N ALA A 220 -2.84 5.08 2.70
CA ALA A 220 -3.24 4.57 4.02
C ALA A 220 -2.71 5.44 5.16
N GLN A 221 -1.46 5.91 5.07
CA GLN A 221 -0.86 6.82 6.03
C GLN A 221 -1.62 8.16 6.02
N LEU A 222 -1.75 8.81 4.85
CA LEU A 222 -2.40 10.11 4.67
C LEU A 222 -3.86 10.12 5.15
N HIS A 223 -4.65 9.09 4.84
CA HIS A 223 -6.06 9.02 5.24
C HIS A 223 -6.28 8.52 6.67
N SER A 224 -5.23 8.08 7.39
CA SER A 224 -5.38 7.41 8.68
C SER A 224 -6.14 8.24 9.73
N ALA A 225 -5.76 9.51 9.92
CA ALA A 225 -6.39 10.38 10.90
C ALA A 225 -7.85 10.71 10.52
N HIS A 226 -8.11 11.03 9.25
CA HIS A 226 -9.47 11.27 8.74
C HIS A 226 -10.38 10.04 8.90
N ILE A 227 -9.88 8.84 8.61
CA ILE A 227 -10.64 7.60 8.80
C ILE A 227 -10.89 7.35 10.30
N ALA A 228 -9.91 7.59 11.17
CA ALA A 228 -10.11 7.46 12.62
C ALA A 228 -11.20 8.42 13.14
N GLU A 229 -11.23 9.67 12.61
CA GLU A 229 -12.29 10.65 12.90
C GLU A 229 -13.66 10.19 12.39
N LEU A 230 -13.75 9.74 11.13
CA LEU A 230 -15.01 9.29 10.52
C LEU A 230 -15.68 8.14 11.30
N TRP A 231 -14.89 7.21 11.83
CA TRP A 231 -15.39 6.09 12.65
C TRP A 231 -15.49 6.40 14.14
N ASP A 232 -15.11 7.61 14.56
CA ASP A 232 -15.10 8.04 15.97
C ASP A 232 -14.33 7.05 16.87
N VAL A 233 -13.17 6.60 16.37
CA VAL A 233 -12.35 5.51 16.94
C VAL A 233 -12.13 5.70 18.44
N SER A 234 -11.66 6.88 18.83
CA SER A 234 -11.34 7.23 20.20
C SER A 234 -12.56 7.18 21.13
N ALA A 235 -13.73 7.65 20.68
CA ALA A 235 -14.92 7.66 21.53
C ALA A 235 -15.61 6.29 21.59
N LYS A 236 -15.57 5.51 20.50
CA LYS A 236 -16.14 4.16 20.45
C LYS A 236 -15.24 3.09 21.07
N GLY A 237 -13.96 3.40 21.28
CA GLY A 237 -12.97 2.43 21.76
C GLY A 237 -12.66 1.35 20.72
N THR A 238 -12.86 1.65 19.43
CA THR A 238 -12.49 0.77 18.30
C THR A 238 -10.99 0.56 18.32
N ARG A 239 -10.53 -0.67 18.12
CA ARG A 239 -9.11 -0.95 17.89
C ARG A 239 -8.73 -0.46 16.49
N PHE A 240 -7.97 0.62 16.43
CA PHE A 240 -7.49 1.19 15.18
C PHE A 240 -6.05 0.78 14.89
N SER A 241 -5.78 0.37 13.65
CA SER A 241 -4.44 -0.03 13.23
C SER A 241 -4.14 0.37 11.78
N VAL A 242 -2.89 0.68 11.49
CA VAL A 242 -2.41 1.08 10.16
C VAL A 242 -1.33 0.11 9.68
N ILE A 243 -1.46 -0.43 8.47
CA ILE A 243 -0.44 -1.28 7.85
C ILE A 243 0.12 -0.59 6.59
N ALA A 244 1.40 -0.27 6.63
CA ALA A 244 2.11 0.38 5.55
C ALA A 244 3.12 -0.59 4.92
N ASP A 245 2.80 -1.12 3.74
CA ASP A 245 3.66 -2.03 2.99
C ASP A 245 4.44 -1.29 1.89
N SER A 246 5.76 -1.26 2.02
CA SER A 246 6.70 -0.76 1.02
C SER A 246 6.63 0.75 0.73
N TYR A 247 6.38 1.56 1.77
CA TYR A 247 6.61 3.00 1.76
C TYR A 247 6.72 3.58 3.18
N VAL A 248 7.70 4.46 3.41
CA VAL A 248 7.87 5.14 4.72
C VAL A 248 8.03 6.66 4.64
N GLY A 249 8.18 7.22 3.43
CA GLY A 249 8.44 8.64 3.22
C GLY A 249 9.89 9.00 2.87
N ALA A 250 10.72 8.06 2.43
CA ALA A 250 12.08 8.38 1.97
C ALA A 250 12.05 9.17 0.66
N VAL A 251 12.63 10.37 0.66
CA VAL A 251 12.75 11.29 -0.49
C VAL A 251 14.15 11.90 -0.54
N PRO A 252 14.61 12.44 -1.69
CA PRO A 252 15.91 13.09 -1.77
C PRO A 252 16.06 14.28 -0.83
N ALA A 253 17.27 14.51 -0.30
CA ALA A 253 17.53 15.51 0.74
C ALA A 253 17.22 16.96 0.34
N ASN A 254 17.15 17.25 -0.96
CA ASN A 254 16.82 18.56 -1.54
C ASN A 254 15.34 18.72 -1.90
N HIS A 255 14.51 17.71 -1.66
CA HIS A 255 13.06 17.73 -1.91
C HIS A 255 12.31 17.65 -0.60
N THR A 256 11.24 18.43 -0.47
CA THR A 256 10.28 18.20 0.61
C THR A 256 9.26 17.18 0.16
N GLY A 257 8.80 16.33 1.10
CA GLY A 257 7.69 15.42 0.84
C GLY A 257 6.45 16.14 0.32
N SER A 258 6.24 17.38 0.77
CA SER A 258 5.10 18.19 0.38
C SER A 258 5.12 18.74 -1.03
N GLU A 259 6.26 18.84 -1.73
CA GLU A 259 6.31 19.40 -3.09
C GLU A 259 5.37 18.66 -4.07
N SER A 260 5.50 17.34 -4.17
CA SER A 260 4.63 16.53 -5.03
C SER A 260 3.19 16.44 -4.51
N LEU A 261 2.99 16.48 -3.19
CA LEU A 261 1.65 16.46 -2.59
C LEU A 261 0.90 17.77 -2.85
N HIS A 262 1.56 18.92 -2.73
CA HIS A 262 1.00 20.22 -3.09
C HIS A 262 0.70 20.28 -4.59
N PHE A 263 1.62 19.81 -5.44
CA PHE A 263 1.38 19.73 -6.88
C PHE A 263 0.10 18.95 -7.20
N THR A 264 -0.14 17.81 -6.54
CA THR A 264 -1.30 16.95 -6.79
C THR A 264 -2.60 17.42 -6.13
N GLY A 265 -2.56 18.49 -5.33
CA GLY A 265 -3.72 19.02 -4.58
C GLY A 265 -4.04 18.25 -3.31
N VAL A 266 -3.09 17.48 -2.77
CA VAL A 266 -3.23 16.72 -1.52
C VAL A 266 -3.27 17.65 -0.30
N CYS A 267 -2.54 18.77 -0.32
CA CYS A 267 -2.55 19.74 0.78
C CYS A 267 -3.91 20.48 0.90
N ASP A 268 -4.72 20.51 -0.17
CA ASP A 268 -6.01 21.21 -0.23
C ASP A 268 -7.19 20.41 0.37
N VAL A 269 -6.99 19.14 0.72
CA VAL A 269 -8.05 18.23 1.17
C VAL A 269 -7.97 17.93 2.67
N ASN A 270 -9.09 17.54 3.28
CA ASN A 270 -9.12 17.19 4.69
C ASN A 270 -8.59 15.76 4.90
N LEU A 271 -7.38 15.66 5.46
CA LEU A 271 -6.73 14.39 5.82
C LEU A 271 -6.55 14.22 7.33
N GLY A 272 -7.10 15.14 8.14
CA GLY A 272 -6.93 15.13 9.60
C GLY A 272 -5.58 15.65 10.09
N MET A 273 -4.76 16.25 9.22
CA MET A 273 -3.52 16.94 9.61
C MET A 273 -3.82 18.24 10.37
N PRO A 274 -2.98 18.65 11.34
CA PRO A 274 -3.15 19.90 12.05
C PRO A 274 -2.87 21.11 11.13
N ALA A 275 -3.49 22.24 11.44
CA ALA A 275 -3.46 23.44 10.57
C ALA A 275 -2.05 23.98 10.27
N ASN A 276 -1.08 23.79 11.17
CA ASN A 276 0.31 24.18 10.90
C ASN A 276 0.97 23.26 9.86
N VAL A 277 0.76 21.95 9.94
CA VAL A 277 1.29 20.99 8.95
C VAL A 277 0.65 21.22 7.59
N ILE A 278 -0.65 21.54 7.55
CA ILE A 278 -1.33 21.93 6.30
C ILE A 278 -0.66 23.19 5.71
N ALA A 279 -0.44 24.22 6.53
CA ALA A 279 0.21 25.45 6.05
C ALA A 279 1.65 25.20 5.56
N ASP A 280 2.39 24.31 6.20
CA ASP A 280 3.74 23.93 5.79
C ASP A 280 3.73 23.04 4.52
N CYS A 281 2.69 22.22 4.33
CA CYS A 281 2.42 21.45 3.11
C CYS A 281 2.14 22.39 1.93
N ASP A 282 1.23 23.35 2.10
CA ASP A 282 0.91 24.38 1.11
C ASP A 282 2.11 25.26 0.75
N ALA A 283 3.01 25.46 1.71
CA ALA A 283 4.26 26.19 1.50
C ALA A 283 5.38 25.34 0.87
N GLU A 284 5.13 24.06 0.58
CA GLU A 284 6.11 23.09 0.05
C GLU A 284 7.32 22.92 1.00
N THR A 285 7.09 23.04 2.31
CA THR A 285 8.15 22.97 3.35
C THR A 285 8.02 21.77 4.27
N ALA A 286 6.85 21.11 4.32
CA ALA A 286 6.65 19.97 5.19
C ALA A 286 7.38 18.73 4.67
N THR A 287 8.13 18.09 5.55
CA THR A 287 8.73 16.79 5.27
C THR A 287 7.68 15.69 5.31
N THR A 288 7.93 14.58 4.60
CA THR A 288 7.13 13.35 4.72
C THR A 288 7.04 12.88 6.17
N THR A 289 8.16 12.97 6.89
CA THR A 289 8.25 12.59 8.31
C THR A 289 7.34 13.44 9.18
N GLU A 290 7.40 14.77 9.09
CA GLU A 290 6.53 15.67 9.88
C GLU A 290 5.04 15.44 9.60
N MET A 291 4.68 15.21 8.32
CA MET A 291 3.29 14.90 7.96
C MET A 291 2.83 13.59 8.61
N THR A 292 3.59 12.50 8.46
CA THR A 292 3.24 11.20 9.05
C THR A 292 3.27 11.22 10.58
N GLU A 293 4.22 11.91 11.20
CA GLU A 293 4.26 12.12 12.66
C GLU A 293 2.96 12.76 13.15
N SER A 294 2.50 13.82 12.47
CA SER A 294 1.25 14.50 12.83
C SER A 294 0.02 13.58 12.75
N LEU A 295 0.01 12.65 11.81
CA LEU A 295 -1.07 11.67 11.63
C LEU A 295 -1.02 10.56 12.70
N ILE A 296 0.18 10.13 13.10
CA ILE A 296 0.38 9.21 14.23
C ILE A 296 -0.09 9.87 15.54
N GLU A 297 0.22 11.14 15.74
CA GLU A 297 -0.18 11.90 16.92
C GLU A 297 -1.70 12.18 16.98
N ALA A 298 -2.35 12.28 15.83
CA ALA A 298 -3.80 12.52 15.74
C ALA A 298 -4.64 11.36 16.30
N GLU A 299 -4.16 10.12 16.19
CA GLU A 299 -4.79 8.93 16.81
C GLU A 299 -3.75 8.10 17.59
N PRO A 300 -3.41 8.52 18.83
CA PRO A 300 -2.32 7.93 19.60
C PRO A 300 -2.61 6.50 20.11
N GLN A 301 -3.84 6.00 19.97
CA GLN A 301 -4.16 4.59 20.22
C GLN A 301 -3.92 3.69 19.01
N GLY A 302 -3.67 4.27 17.84
CA GLY A 302 -3.37 3.55 16.60
C GLY A 302 -2.12 2.69 16.72
N ASN A 303 -2.22 1.42 16.30
CA ASN A 303 -1.06 0.54 16.15
C ASN A 303 -0.59 0.59 14.71
N TRP A 304 0.71 0.79 14.47
CA TRP A 304 1.23 0.89 13.11
C TRP A 304 2.18 -0.27 12.84
N LEU A 305 2.14 -0.80 11.62
CA LEU A 305 3.07 -1.80 11.13
C LEU A 305 3.64 -1.33 9.80
N PHE A 306 4.95 -1.10 9.74
CA PHE A 306 5.67 -0.77 8.52
C PHE A 306 6.46 -1.99 8.03
N ILE A 307 6.19 -2.44 6.80
CA ILE A 307 6.81 -3.62 6.19
C ILE A 307 7.66 -3.12 5.02
N ASN A 308 8.98 -3.30 5.05
CA ASN A 308 9.85 -2.77 4.02
C ASN A 308 11.03 -3.68 3.69
N SER A 309 11.41 -3.73 2.42
CA SER A 309 12.74 -4.21 2.02
C SER A 309 13.79 -3.14 2.34
N LYS A 310 14.96 -3.55 2.84
CA LYS A 310 16.08 -2.63 3.09
C LYS A 310 16.56 -1.91 1.83
N GLY A 311 16.51 -2.57 0.68
CA GLY A 311 16.94 -2.04 -0.61
C GLY A 311 15.82 -1.89 -1.63
N ASP A 312 14.57 -1.63 -1.20
CA ASP A 312 13.38 -1.59 -2.06
C ASP A 312 13.64 -0.89 -3.41
N LEU A 313 13.56 -1.67 -4.48
CA LEU A 313 13.96 -1.20 -5.81
C LEU A 313 13.03 -0.08 -6.31
N THR A 314 11.72 -0.19 -6.07
CA THR A 314 10.74 0.76 -6.58
C THR A 314 10.84 2.08 -5.83
N GLN A 315 11.00 2.05 -4.51
CA GLN A 315 11.20 3.28 -3.75
C GLN A 315 12.48 4.00 -4.19
N ARG A 316 13.58 3.27 -4.44
CA ARG A 316 14.82 3.84 -4.99
C ARG A 316 14.66 4.40 -6.40
N TYR A 317 13.81 3.79 -7.23
CA TYR A 317 13.42 4.36 -8.53
C TYR A 317 12.66 5.68 -8.39
N PHE A 318 11.68 5.77 -7.47
CA PHE A 318 10.95 7.02 -7.23
C PHE A 318 11.83 8.09 -6.57
N TYR A 319 12.80 7.69 -5.76
CA TYR A 319 13.83 8.59 -5.25
C TYR A 319 14.59 9.27 -6.40
N ALA A 320 15.08 8.48 -7.36
CA ALA A 320 15.76 9.01 -8.54
C ALA A 320 14.83 9.85 -9.43
N LEU A 321 13.56 9.45 -9.58
CA LEU A 321 12.56 10.25 -10.32
C LEU A 321 12.35 11.64 -9.70
N LEU A 322 12.29 11.73 -8.38
CA LEU A 322 12.16 13.01 -7.68
C LEU A 322 13.42 13.86 -7.86
N GLU A 323 14.61 13.27 -7.76
CA GLU A 323 15.88 14.00 -7.82
C GLU A 323 16.26 14.45 -9.24
N GLU A 324 16.05 13.59 -10.23
CA GLU A 324 16.49 13.82 -11.62
C GLU A 324 15.36 14.30 -12.53
N GLY A 325 14.11 14.20 -12.09
CA GLY A 325 12.94 14.34 -12.95
C GLY A 325 12.86 13.25 -14.02
N ILE A 326 11.88 13.34 -14.92
CA ILE A 326 11.74 12.33 -15.99
C ILE A 326 12.87 12.38 -17.04
N GLU A 327 13.65 13.47 -17.07
CA GLU A 327 14.84 13.60 -17.92
C GLU A 327 15.95 12.59 -17.54
N GLY A 328 15.97 12.13 -16.29
CA GLY A 328 16.87 11.06 -15.84
C GLY A 328 16.53 9.68 -16.38
N TYR A 329 15.35 9.50 -17.00
CA TYR A 329 14.94 8.21 -17.52
C TYR A 329 15.78 7.77 -18.74
N PRO A 330 16.28 6.51 -18.78
CA PRO A 330 16.14 5.49 -17.76
C PRO A 330 17.09 5.69 -16.57
N PHE A 331 16.54 5.61 -15.35
CA PHE A 331 17.30 5.76 -14.12
C PHE A 331 18.28 4.59 -13.96
N THR A 332 19.58 4.89 -14.11
CA THR A 332 20.65 3.89 -14.05
C THR A 332 21.54 4.03 -12.82
N ASP A 333 21.46 5.15 -12.11
CA ASP A 333 22.23 5.45 -10.90
C ASP A 333 21.27 5.67 -9.73
N LEU A 334 20.76 4.56 -9.18
CA LEU A 334 19.88 4.63 -8.01
C LEU A 334 20.70 4.83 -6.75
N VAL A 335 20.17 5.59 -5.78
CA VAL A 335 20.69 5.64 -4.41
C VAL A 335 21.03 4.23 -3.90
N SER A 336 22.15 4.07 -3.20
CA SER A 336 22.60 2.74 -2.77
C SER A 336 21.60 2.09 -1.80
N GLU A 337 21.60 0.76 -1.70
CA GLU A 337 20.73 0.06 -0.72
C GLU A 337 21.07 0.48 0.71
N ASP A 338 22.36 0.68 1.01
CA ASP A 338 22.82 1.08 2.34
C ASP A 338 22.38 2.51 2.69
N ASP A 339 22.50 3.45 1.75
CA ASP A 339 22.09 4.84 1.98
C ASP A 339 20.56 4.94 2.10
N PHE A 340 19.82 4.27 1.21
CA PHE A 340 18.36 4.20 1.28
C PHE A 340 17.87 3.58 2.59
N TYR A 341 18.48 2.47 3.01
CA TYR A 341 18.15 1.84 4.28
C TYR A 341 18.47 2.73 5.48
N THR A 342 19.57 3.49 5.42
CA THR A 342 19.96 4.44 6.46
C THR A 342 18.90 5.54 6.61
N ASP A 343 18.46 6.13 5.50
CA ASP A 343 17.41 7.16 5.50
C ASP A 343 16.07 6.61 5.98
N MET A 344 15.64 5.46 5.47
CA MET A 344 14.41 4.78 5.92
C MET A 344 14.44 4.46 7.41
N SER A 345 15.57 3.97 7.93
CA SER A 345 15.71 3.64 9.35
C SER A 345 15.60 4.89 10.22
N ALA A 346 16.22 6.00 9.81
CA ALA A 346 16.11 7.26 10.54
C ALA A 346 14.66 7.79 10.60
N ILE A 347 13.89 7.64 9.51
CA ILE A 347 12.47 8.01 9.47
C ILE A 347 11.65 7.14 10.42
N LEU A 348 11.83 5.81 10.39
CA LEU A 348 11.10 4.88 11.25
C LEU A 348 11.47 5.03 12.73
N ASP A 349 12.73 5.36 13.04
CA ASP A 349 13.18 5.72 14.39
C ASP A 349 12.48 6.99 14.90
N ALA A 350 12.26 7.98 14.02
CA ALA A 350 11.51 9.19 14.36
C ALA A 350 10.05 8.86 14.74
N TYR A 351 9.37 8.03 13.94
CA TYR A 351 8.02 7.55 14.25
C TYR A 351 7.96 6.77 15.58
N GLN A 352 8.94 5.88 15.83
CA GLN A 352 9.03 5.14 17.09
C GLN A 352 9.33 6.03 18.30
N SER A 353 9.95 7.19 18.09
CA SER A 353 10.24 8.15 19.16
C SER A 353 8.99 8.84 19.72
N ILE A 354 7.96 9.02 18.88
CA ILE A 354 6.68 9.64 19.27
C ILE A 354 5.62 8.63 19.71
N SER A 355 5.70 7.38 19.26
CA SER A 355 4.75 6.32 19.62
C SER A 355 5.41 4.97 19.83
N SER A 356 5.16 4.37 21.00
CA SER A 356 5.58 3.00 21.30
C SER A 356 4.75 1.92 20.59
N ARG A 357 3.82 2.31 19.72
CA ARG A 357 2.92 1.41 18.99
C ARG A 357 3.31 1.22 17.52
N ILE A 358 4.50 1.68 17.15
CA ILE A 358 5.07 1.50 15.82
C ILE A 358 5.86 0.19 15.81
N THR A 359 5.45 -0.74 14.96
CA THR A 359 6.14 -2.00 14.67
C THR A 359 6.79 -1.89 13.29
N THR A 360 8.02 -2.36 13.16
CA THR A 360 8.74 -2.39 11.89
C THR A 360 9.08 -3.84 11.53
N PHE A 361 9.01 -4.15 10.24
CA PHE A 361 9.36 -5.45 9.69
C PHE A 361 10.28 -5.22 8.49
N TYR A 362 11.58 -5.42 8.69
CA TYR A 362 12.58 -5.26 7.63
C TYR A 362 12.86 -6.59 6.95
N VAL A 363 12.96 -6.57 5.63
CA VAL A 363 13.33 -7.73 4.81
C VAL A 363 14.60 -7.41 4.05
N GLU A 364 15.51 -8.38 3.97
CA GLU A 364 16.72 -8.25 3.16
C GLU A 364 16.40 -8.25 1.65
N GLY A 365 17.13 -7.44 0.88
CA GLY A 365 17.02 -7.36 -0.57
C GLY A 365 16.15 -6.21 -1.08
N THR A 366 15.61 -6.37 -2.29
CA THR A 366 15.07 -5.25 -3.09
C THR A 366 13.60 -5.42 -3.49
N LYS A 367 12.87 -6.35 -2.85
CA LYS A 367 11.48 -6.64 -3.19
C LYS A 367 10.61 -5.41 -2.91
N HIS A 368 9.59 -5.21 -3.73
CA HIS A 368 8.57 -4.22 -3.50
C HIS A 368 7.22 -4.92 -3.35
N VAL A 369 6.47 -4.57 -2.31
CA VAL A 369 5.17 -5.13 -1.90
C VAL A 369 5.23 -6.58 -1.44
N PHE A 370 4.75 -6.83 -0.23
CA PHE A 370 4.65 -8.14 0.39
C PHE A 370 3.21 -8.63 0.49
N LEU A 371 2.27 -7.77 0.90
CA LEU A 371 0.89 -8.10 1.24
C LEU A 371 0.04 -8.52 0.03
N ALA A 372 0.43 -8.15 -1.19
CA ALA A 372 -0.22 -8.62 -2.41
C ALA A 372 0.28 -10.00 -2.87
N ASP A 373 1.32 -10.55 -2.25
CA ASP A 373 1.89 -11.84 -2.62
C ASP A 373 1.06 -13.00 -2.03
N THR A 374 0.87 -14.09 -2.80
CA THR A 374 0.17 -15.29 -2.30
C THR A 374 0.87 -15.93 -1.10
N ASN A 375 2.18 -15.75 -0.95
CA ASN A 375 2.94 -16.29 0.19
C ASN A 375 3.32 -15.21 1.21
N PHE A 376 2.55 -14.11 1.31
CA PHE A 376 2.91 -12.97 2.15
C PHE A 376 3.20 -13.35 3.61
N THR A 377 2.52 -14.37 4.16
CA THR A 377 2.73 -14.85 5.52
C THR A 377 4.11 -15.44 5.78
N SER A 378 4.81 -15.88 4.73
CA SER A 378 6.05 -16.65 4.81
C SER A 378 7.32 -15.82 4.58
N TYR A 379 7.20 -14.51 4.35
CA TYR A 379 8.37 -13.65 4.28
C TYR A 379 9.07 -13.60 5.63
N GLU A 380 10.39 -13.76 5.60
CA GLU A 380 11.23 -13.74 6.79
C GLU A 380 11.90 -12.35 6.92
N SER A 381 11.86 -11.78 8.13
CA SER A 381 12.56 -10.53 8.42
C SER A 381 14.07 -10.74 8.51
N ASP A 382 14.82 -9.65 8.57
CA ASP A 382 16.25 -9.65 8.90
C ASP A 382 16.55 -10.17 10.32
N GLU A 383 15.54 -10.28 11.18
CA GLU A 383 15.60 -10.90 12.51
C GLU A 383 15.11 -12.37 12.53
N GLY A 384 14.73 -12.94 11.39
CA GLY A 384 14.26 -14.33 11.29
C GLY A 384 12.81 -14.56 11.72
N LEU A 385 11.98 -13.50 11.74
CA LEU A 385 10.55 -13.58 12.05
C LEU A 385 9.72 -13.72 10.78
N LEU A 386 8.68 -14.55 10.79
CA LEU A 386 7.75 -14.65 9.66
C LEU A 386 6.72 -13.53 9.71
N LEU A 387 6.45 -12.90 8.56
CA LEU A 387 5.52 -11.78 8.45
C LEU A 387 4.11 -12.15 8.94
N GLY A 388 3.65 -13.37 8.66
CA GLY A 388 2.35 -13.87 9.15
C GLY A 388 2.30 -13.97 10.67
N ASP A 389 3.39 -14.37 11.32
CA ASP A 389 3.48 -14.45 12.78
C ASP A 389 3.48 -13.04 13.40
N VAL A 390 4.22 -12.10 12.80
CA VAL A 390 4.25 -10.70 13.23
C VAL A 390 2.87 -10.05 13.10
N ILE A 391 2.19 -10.20 11.96
CA ILE A 391 0.85 -9.64 11.76
C ILE A 391 -0.15 -10.27 12.76
N ASN A 392 -0.13 -11.59 12.95
CA ASN A 392 -1.01 -12.23 13.92
C ASN A 392 -0.79 -11.73 15.35
N ALA A 393 0.47 -11.60 15.79
CA ALA A 393 0.77 -11.02 17.11
C ALA A 393 0.28 -9.57 17.19
N TRP A 394 0.58 -8.75 16.18
CA TRP A 394 0.20 -7.34 16.11
C TRP A 394 -1.33 -7.14 16.11
N LEU A 395 -2.12 -8.04 15.53
CA LEU A 395 -3.58 -8.00 15.58
C LEU A 395 -4.13 -8.30 16.98
N HIS A 396 -3.44 -9.15 17.76
CA HIS A 396 -3.96 -9.68 19.02
C HIS A 396 -3.34 -9.03 20.28
N GLU A 397 -2.22 -8.33 20.18
CA GLU A 397 -1.58 -7.68 21.32
C GLU A 397 -2.31 -6.38 21.72
N PHE A 398 -2.89 -6.37 22.92
CA PHE A 398 -3.18 -5.13 23.66
C PHE A 398 -1.85 -4.50 24.14
N PRO A 399 -1.75 -3.17 24.32
CA PRO A 399 -0.49 -2.52 24.72
C PRO A 399 -0.06 -2.97 26.11
N ILE A 400 0.73 -4.03 26.17
CA ILE A 400 1.54 -4.40 27.33
C ILE A 400 2.95 -4.48 26.78
N ARG A 401 3.76 -3.48 27.14
CA ARG A 401 5.21 -3.36 26.91
C ARG A 401 5.87 -4.67 26.44
N ILE A 402 6.31 -4.72 25.18
CA ILE A 402 7.30 -5.71 24.74
C ILE A 402 8.62 -5.34 25.44
N ALA A 403 8.85 -5.93 26.62
CA ALA A 403 10.17 -5.98 27.19
C ALA A 403 10.91 -7.13 26.48
N SER A 404 11.76 -6.79 25.51
CA SER A 404 12.79 -7.64 24.86
C SER A 404 12.35 -9.04 24.38
N PHE A 405 12.56 -9.32 23.10
CA PHE A 405 12.40 -10.64 22.45
C PHE A 405 13.38 -11.73 22.95
N ASP A 406 13.54 -11.92 24.27
CA ASP A 406 14.45 -12.94 24.82
C ASP A 406 13.77 -14.30 25.07
N HIS A 407 12.45 -14.45 24.87
CA HIS A 407 11.71 -15.64 25.33
C HIS A 407 10.78 -16.33 24.31
N ILE A 408 11.13 -16.34 23.03
CA ILE A 408 10.66 -17.43 22.15
C ILE A 408 11.63 -18.61 22.33
N ARG A 409 11.42 -19.40 23.39
CA ARG A 409 12.02 -20.74 23.49
C ARG A 409 11.26 -21.68 22.56
N ILE A 410 11.97 -22.12 21.53
CA ILE A 410 11.67 -23.26 20.68
C ILE A 410 11.16 -24.41 21.55
N VAL A 411 9.91 -24.81 21.32
CA VAL A 411 9.35 -26.04 21.88
C VAL A 411 9.98 -27.19 21.13
N ASP A 412 10.96 -27.85 21.75
CA ASP A 412 11.55 -29.09 21.26
C ASP A 412 10.47 -30.15 21.03
N ASN A 413 10.30 -30.55 19.77
CA ASN A 413 9.45 -31.65 19.37
C ASN A 413 10.03 -32.98 19.89
N ASN A 414 9.47 -33.48 20.98
CA ASN A 414 9.71 -34.83 21.49
C ASN A 414 9.17 -35.88 20.51
N VAL A 415 10.04 -36.39 19.63
CA VAL A 415 9.81 -37.66 18.93
C VAL A 415 10.07 -38.81 19.92
N LYS A 416 8.98 -39.45 20.35
CA LYS A 416 9.01 -40.72 21.09
C LYS A 416 9.58 -41.82 20.18
N HIS A 417 10.76 -42.33 20.52
CA HIS A 417 11.09 -43.72 20.22
C HIS A 417 11.40 -44.49 21.51
N LYS A 418 10.46 -45.37 21.88
CA LYS A 418 10.67 -46.48 22.83
C LYS A 418 11.72 -47.44 22.26
N ARG A 419 12.71 -47.81 23.07
CA ARG A 419 13.17 -49.20 23.22
C ARG A 419 13.88 -49.40 24.56
N GLU A 420 13.63 -50.56 25.14
CA GLU A 420 13.91 -51.01 26.50
C GLU A 420 15.37 -51.44 26.73
N HIS A 421 15.77 -51.38 28.01
CA HIS A 421 16.72 -52.20 28.78
C HIS A 421 18.03 -52.70 28.16
N ASN A 422 19.17 -52.35 28.77
CA ASN A 422 19.89 -53.25 29.70
C ASN A 422 21.08 -52.58 30.44
N ASP A 423 21.39 -53.19 31.57
CA ASP A 423 22.37 -52.87 32.62
C ASP A 423 23.87 -52.84 32.23
N ASP A 424 24.62 -52.28 33.19
CA ASP A 424 26.02 -52.54 33.58
C ASP A 424 27.21 -51.81 32.88
N GLY A 425 27.92 -51.02 33.71
CA GLY A 425 29.30 -51.36 34.07
C GLY A 425 30.47 -50.69 33.34
N HIS A 426 31.26 -49.93 34.11
CA HIS A 426 32.73 -49.82 34.08
C HIS A 426 33.49 -49.01 32.99
N ASN A 427 34.32 -48.10 33.53
CA ASN A 427 35.72 -47.78 33.20
C ASN A 427 36.14 -47.09 31.87
N SER A 428 36.69 -45.88 32.06
CA SER A 428 38.08 -45.48 31.73
C SER A 428 38.56 -45.39 30.25
N PHE A 429 38.96 -44.15 29.91
CA PHE A 429 40.24 -43.74 29.28
C PHE A 429 40.46 -43.81 27.74
N ILE A 430 41.11 -42.72 27.24
CA ILE A 430 42.09 -42.58 26.13
C ILE A 430 41.60 -42.22 24.70
N LEU A 431 41.87 -40.95 24.35
CA LEU A 431 42.61 -40.37 23.21
C LEU A 431 42.39 -40.78 21.72
N LEU A 432 42.44 -39.71 20.91
CA LEU A 432 43.15 -39.48 19.64
C LEU A 432 42.44 -39.67 18.28
N SER A 433 42.23 -38.51 17.64
CA SER A 433 42.57 -38.13 16.25
C SER A 433 42.02 -38.92 15.07
N ALA A 434 41.30 -38.22 14.18
CA ALA A 434 41.83 -37.76 12.89
C ALA A 434 41.08 -36.50 12.46
#